data_AF-A0A6V2MES5-F1
#
_entry.id   AF-A0A6V2MES5-F1
#
_cell.length_a   1.000
_cell.length_b   1.000
_cell.length_c   1.000
_cell.angle_alpha   90.00
_cell.angle_beta   90.00
_cell.angle_gamma   90.00
#
_symmetry.space_group_name_H-M   'P 1'
#
loop_
_entity.id
_entity.type
_entity.pdbx_description
1 polymer ?
#
loop_
_entity_poly.entity_id
_entity_poly.type
_entity_poly.pdbx_seq_one_letter_code
_entity_poly.pdbx_strand_id
1 'polypeptide(L)'
;MMSFFGGLDIGPLSTAEERATPQCPPPGFDFPFGDDDKLRLVILESLRLAPAVYETVFLLPEESSVADYAGLGPKRFPAGCPVMLSYVNTAFDPAIWGNTARDFDPYGHAAELDGPQARFNGFNGVGPRGQRACPGRGLAMAIMLHMLNAIDPHERVFAS
;
A
#
# COMPACT_ATOMS: atom_id res chain seq x y z
N MET A 1 7.91 -23.20 -4.51
CA MET A 1 6.78 -23.91 -5.14
C MET A 1 6.61 -23.32 -6.54
N MET A 2 6.78 -24.12 -7.60
CA MET A 2 6.47 -23.68 -8.96
C MET A 2 4.97 -23.44 -9.07
N SER A 3 4.58 -22.35 -9.72
CA SER A 3 3.16 -22.07 -9.97
C SER A 3 2.88 -22.07 -11.45
N PHE A 4 1.69 -22.55 -11.78
CA PHE A 4 1.23 -22.66 -13.15
C PHE A 4 -0.04 -21.82 -13.29
N PHE A 5 -0.01 -20.83 -14.18
CA PHE A 5 -1.20 -20.07 -14.57
C PHE A 5 -1.35 -20.19 -16.09
N GLY A 6 -2.47 -20.75 -16.56
CA GLY A 6 -2.73 -20.92 -17.99
C GLY A 6 -1.75 -21.82 -18.75
N GLY A 7 -1.04 -22.75 -18.08
CA GLY A 7 -0.10 -23.67 -18.74
C GLY A 7 1.27 -23.08 -19.07
N LEU A 8 1.54 -21.83 -18.65
CA LEU A 8 2.88 -21.24 -18.71
C LEU A 8 3.61 -21.51 -17.38
N ASP A 9 4.82 -22.04 -17.48
CA ASP A 9 5.75 -22.12 -16.35
C ASP A 9 6.30 -20.71 -16.09
N ILE A 10 5.73 -20.05 -15.09
CA ILE A 10 6.14 -18.71 -14.66
C ILE A 10 7.32 -18.77 -13.66
N GLY A 11 7.89 -19.96 -13.43
CA GLY A 11 8.96 -20.15 -12.45
C GLY A 11 8.47 -20.03 -11.00
N PRO A 12 9.37 -19.78 -10.03
CA PRO A 12 8.96 -19.50 -8.66
C PRO A 12 8.15 -18.21 -8.60
N LEU A 13 7.04 -18.21 -7.83
CA LEU A 13 6.20 -17.03 -7.58
C LEU A 13 6.94 -15.83 -6.96
N SER A 14 8.18 -16.04 -6.49
CA SER A 14 9.02 -15.00 -5.91
C SER A 14 10.41 -15.04 -6.56
N THR A 15 10.85 -13.91 -7.10
CA THR A 15 12.22 -13.66 -7.53
C THR A 15 13.20 -13.76 -6.35
N ALA A 16 14.52 -13.75 -6.62
CA ALA A 16 15.52 -13.64 -5.55
C ALA A 16 15.38 -12.30 -4.80
N GLU A 17 14.97 -11.25 -5.50
CA GLU A 17 14.76 -9.90 -4.96
C GLU A 17 13.55 -9.82 -4.04
N GLU A 18 12.42 -10.43 -4.43
CA GLU A 18 11.21 -10.53 -3.57
C GLU A 18 11.42 -11.38 -2.32
N ARG A 19 12.40 -12.31 -2.36
CA ARG A 19 12.81 -13.07 -1.17
C ARG A 19 13.75 -12.28 -0.27
N ALA A 20 14.55 -11.38 -0.84
CA ALA A 20 15.43 -10.49 -0.08
C ALA A 20 14.67 -9.31 0.54
N THR A 21 13.55 -8.90 -0.07
CA THR A 21 12.68 -7.79 0.38
C THR A 21 11.23 -8.26 0.43
N PRO A 22 10.77 -8.83 1.56
CA PRO A 22 9.43 -9.41 1.62
C PRO A 22 8.36 -8.33 1.45
N GLN A 23 7.53 -8.48 0.42
CA GLN A 23 6.42 -7.55 0.10
C GLN A 23 5.18 -7.73 1.00
N CYS A 24 5.26 -8.66 1.95
CA CYS A 24 4.24 -9.04 2.92
C CYS A 24 4.91 -9.18 4.30
N PRO A 25 4.15 -9.30 5.40
CA PRO A 25 4.73 -9.64 6.69
C PRO A 25 5.70 -10.82 6.55
N PRO A 26 6.95 -10.70 7.03
CA PRO A 26 7.96 -11.73 6.81
C PRO A 26 7.56 -13.05 7.50
N PRO A 27 8.08 -14.20 7.04
CA PRO A 27 7.83 -15.46 7.71
C PRO A 27 8.17 -15.39 9.21
N GLY A 28 7.23 -15.80 10.06
CA GLY A 28 7.38 -15.73 11.51
C GLY A 28 7.10 -14.35 12.13
N PHE A 29 6.56 -13.40 11.37
CA PHE A 29 6.05 -12.15 11.93
C PHE A 29 4.98 -12.43 12.99
N ASP A 30 5.17 -11.83 14.17
CA ASP A 30 4.23 -11.93 15.28
C ASP A 30 3.08 -10.96 15.06
N PHE A 31 1.96 -11.49 14.56
CA PHE A 31 0.79 -10.69 14.26
C PHE A 31 0.18 -10.17 15.57
N PRO A 32 -0.13 -8.86 15.66
CA PRO A 32 -0.72 -8.26 16.84
C PRO A 32 -2.24 -8.52 16.89
N PHE A 33 -2.65 -9.80 16.88
CA PHE A 33 -4.06 -10.16 16.95
C PHE A 33 -4.71 -9.58 18.22
N GLY A 34 -5.97 -9.16 18.09
CA GLY A 34 -6.71 -8.48 19.17
C GLY A 34 -6.32 -7.02 19.43
N ASP A 35 -5.25 -6.51 18.80
CA ASP A 35 -4.88 -5.08 18.78
C ASP A 35 -5.18 -4.52 17.38
N ASP A 36 -6.42 -4.08 17.18
CA ASP A 36 -6.93 -3.60 15.89
C ASP A 36 -6.12 -2.42 15.34
N ASP A 37 -5.59 -1.55 16.21
CA ASP A 37 -4.80 -0.39 15.78
C ASP A 37 -3.46 -0.84 15.20
N LYS A 38 -2.77 -1.78 15.85
CA LYS A 38 -1.53 -2.35 15.31
C LYS A 38 -1.78 -3.23 14.09
N LEU A 39 -2.84 -4.02 14.10
CA LEU A 39 -3.19 -4.89 12.98
C LEU A 39 -3.56 -4.06 11.74
N ARG A 40 -4.21 -2.91 11.93
CA ARG A 40 -4.45 -1.94 10.86
C ARG A 40 -3.16 -1.43 10.24
N LEU A 41 -2.14 -1.10 11.04
CA LEU A 41 -0.84 -0.69 10.51
C LEU A 41 -0.17 -1.81 9.70
N VAL A 42 -0.28 -3.07 10.15
CA VAL A 42 0.19 -4.25 9.42
C VAL A 42 -0.51 -4.38 8.05
N ILE A 43 -1.84 -4.17 8.00
CA ILE A 43 -2.61 -4.20 6.75
C ILE A 43 -2.15 -3.07 5.81
N LEU A 44 -1.99 -1.85 6.32
CA LEU A 44 -1.59 -0.69 5.53
C LEU A 44 -0.17 -0.84 4.98
N GLU A 45 0.77 -1.34 5.77
CA GLU A 45 2.15 -1.60 5.36
C GLU A 45 2.21 -2.71 4.30
N SER A 46 1.38 -3.75 4.46
CA SER A 46 1.23 -4.79 3.43
C SER A 46 0.72 -4.20 2.11
N LEU A 47 -0.28 -3.31 2.18
CA LEU A 47 -0.80 -2.64 0.98
C LEU A 47 0.21 -1.67 0.35
N ARG A 48 1.11 -1.08 1.14
CA ARG A 48 2.21 -0.24 0.63
C ARG A 48 3.18 -1.07 -0.20
N LEU A 49 3.66 -2.18 0.35
CA LEU A 49 4.66 -3.02 -0.31
C LEU A 49 4.10 -3.91 -1.43
N ALA A 50 2.84 -4.33 -1.29
CA ALA A 50 2.09 -5.12 -2.27
C ALA A 50 0.77 -4.42 -2.65
N PRO A 51 0.84 -3.32 -3.42
CA PRO A 51 -0.36 -2.55 -3.75
C PRO A 51 -1.28 -3.35 -4.67
N ALA A 52 -2.57 -3.40 -4.33
CA ALA A 52 -3.59 -4.03 -5.17
C ALA A 52 -3.79 -3.32 -6.52
N VAL A 53 -3.42 -2.03 -6.57
CA VAL A 53 -3.41 -1.21 -7.77
C VAL A 53 -2.05 -0.53 -7.84
N TYR A 54 -1.30 -0.77 -8.91
CA TYR A 54 0.06 -0.24 -9.06
C TYR A 54 0.08 1.22 -9.54
N GLU A 55 -0.92 1.61 -10.33
CA GLU A 55 -1.04 2.95 -10.90
C GLU A 55 -2.48 3.34 -11.21
N THR A 56 -2.72 4.65 -11.37
CA THR A 56 -3.96 5.17 -11.94
C THR A 56 -3.66 6.19 -13.00
N VAL A 57 -4.28 6.00 -14.17
CA VAL A 57 -4.18 6.91 -15.31
C VAL A 57 -5.51 7.63 -15.49
N PHE A 58 -5.45 8.94 -15.67
CA PHE A 58 -6.62 9.76 -15.97
C PHE A 58 -6.23 11.00 -16.77
N LEU A 59 -7.22 11.68 -17.34
CA LEU A 59 -7.03 12.98 -17.97
C LEU A 59 -7.39 14.07 -16.97
N LEU A 60 -6.58 15.14 -16.89
CA LEU A 60 -6.93 16.31 -16.09
C LEU A 60 -8.28 16.88 -16.56
N PRO A 61 -9.25 17.07 -15.66
CA PRO A 61 -10.54 17.67 -16.03
C PRO A 61 -10.43 19.17 -16.32
N GLU A 62 -9.43 19.84 -15.74
CA GLU A 62 -9.17 21.28 -15.85
C GLU A 62 -7.66 21.55 -15.84
N GLU A 63 -7.26 22.79 -16.16
CA GLU A 63 -5.85 23.20 -16.02
C GLU A 63 -5.40 23.07 -14.57
N SER A 64 -4.23 22.46 -14.35
CA SER A 64 -3.62 22.34 -13.04
C SER A 64 -2.21 22.91 -13.02
N SER A 65 -1.75 23.33 -11.86
CA SER A 65 -0.38 23.84 -11.67
C SER A 65 0.30 23.17 -10.49
N VAL A 66 1.59 22.88 -10.66
CA VAL A 66 2.47 22.35 -9.61
C VAL A 66 3.52 23.42 -9.34
N ALA A 67 3.70 23.80 -8.07
CA ALA A 67 4.59 24.89 -7.67
C ALA A 67 6.07 24.58 -7.94
N ASP A 68 6.46 23.32 -7.76
CA ASP A 68 7.78 22.82 -8.16
C ASP A 68 7.65 21.41 -8.76
N TYR A 69 8.05 21.28 -10.02
CA TYR A 69 8.07 20.01 -10.72
C TYR A 69 9.50 19.45 -10.73
N ALA A 70 9.83 18.63 -9.74
CA ALA A 70 11.12 17.98 -9.60
C ALA A 70 12.32 18.96 -9.70
N GLY A 71 12.22 20.11 -9.02
CA GLY A 71 13.27 21.14 -9.02
C GLY A 71 13.31 22.02 -10.28
N LEU A 72 12.37 21.85 -11.22
CA LEU A 72 12.29 22.64 -12.45
C LEU A 72 11.42 23.89 -12.29
N GLY A 73 10.95 24.18 -11.07
CA GLY A 73 10.07 25.29 -10.78
C GLY A 73 8.62 25.05 -11.22
N PRO A 74 7.80 26.11 -11.30
CA PRO A 74 6.37 25.97 -11.50
C PRO A 74 6.04 25.47 -12.90
N LYS A 75 5.13 24.49 -12.99
CA LYS A 75 4.59 23.96 -14.25
C LYS A 75 3.08 24.07 -14.27
N ARG A 76 2.53 24.31 -15.47
CA ARG A 76 1.11 24.28 -15.76
C ARG A 76 0.82 23.16 -16.74
N PHE A 77 -0.25 22.43 -16.50
CA PHE A 77 -0.71 21.30 -17.29
C PHE A 77 -2.12 21.60 -17.78
N PRO A 78 -2.37 21.59 -19.10
CA PRO A 78 -3.68 21.92 -19.63
C PRO A 78 -4.72 20.84 -19.30
N ALA A 79 -6.00 21.21 -19.37
CA ALA A 79 -7.08 20.23 -19.37
C ALA A 79 -6.87 19.18 -20.47
N GLY A 80 -7.20 17.92 -20.19
CA GLY A 80 -6.95 16.79 -21.08
C GLY A 80 -5.51 16.26 -21.04
N CYS A 81 -4.60 16.84 -20.26
CA CYS A 81 -3.27 16.29 -20.06
C CYS A 81 -3.36 14.90 -19.37
N PRO A 82 -2.74 13.84 -19.92
CA PRO A 82 -2.67 12.55 -19.26
C PRO A 82 -1.81 12.63 -18.00
N VAL A 83 -2.35 12.11 -16.89
CA VAL A 83 -1.68 12.01 -15.60
C VAL A 83 -1.65 10.54 -15.19
N MET A 84 -0.49 10.11 -14.73
CA MET A 84 -0.27 8.81 -14.13
C MET A 84 0.17 9.00 -12.68
N LEU A 85 -0.60 8.43 -11.75
CA LEU A 85 -0.22 8.31 -10.35
C LEU A 85 0.40 6.93 -10.15
N SER A 86 1.71 6.88 -9.92
CA SER A 86 2.42 5.62 -9.62
C SER A 86 2.50 5.41 -8.11
N TYR A 87 1.75 4.42 -7.61
CA TYR A 87 1.72 4.10 -6.18
C TYR A 87 2.99 3.38 -5.75
N VAL A 88 3.54 2.55 -6.63
CA VAL A 88 4.79 1.83 -6.42
C VAL A 88 5.95 2.79 -6.19
N ASN A 89 6.08 3.82 -7.03
CA ASN A 89 7.17 4.77 -6.89
C ASN A 89 7.08 5.52 -5.56
N THR A 90 5.88 5.91 -5.15
CA THR A 90 5.67 6.55 -3.84
C THR A 90 5.83 5.58 -2.66
N ALA A 91 5.49 4.30 -2.84
CA ALA A 91 5.60 3.29 -1.79
C ALA A 91 7.05 2.98 -1.42
N PHE A 92 7.99 3.14 -2.36
CA PHE A 92 9.41 2.87 -2.15
C PHE A 92 10.28 4.13 -2.11
N ASP A 93 9.67 5.33 -2.09
CA ASP A 93 10.40 6.61 -2.11
C ASP A 93 11.11 6.86 -0.76
N PRO A 94 12.46 6.91 -0.71
CA PRO A 94 13.20 7.20 0.52
C PRO A 94 12.92 8.59 1.08
N ALA A 95 12.43 9.54 0.29
CA ALA A 95 12.02 10.85 0.78
C ALA A 95 10.74 10.80 1.65
N ILE A 96 9.95 9.73 1.53
CA ILE A 96 8.76 9.47 2.32
C ILE A 96 9.07 8.49 3.46
N TRP A 97 9.70 7.36 3.13
CA TRP A 97 9.87 6.22 4.04
C TRP A 97 11.27 6.09 4.64
N GLY A 98 12.19 7.00 4.31
CA GLY A 98 13.56 6.96 4.80
C GLY A 98 14.37 5.78 4.27
N ASN A 99 15.38 5.35 5.04
CA ASN A 99 16.29 4.27 4.66
C ASN A 99 15.64 2.88 4.68
N THR A 100 14.49 2.74 5.34
CA THR A 100 13.72 1.50 5.50
C THR A 100 12.59 1.38 4.47
N ALA A 101 12.62 2.18 3.39
CA ALA A 101 11.57 2.22 2.37
C ALA A 101 11.21 0.86 1.75
N ARG A 102 12.16 -0.10 1.75
CA ARG A 102 11.95 -1.46 1.22
C ARG A 102 11.64 -2.49 2.29
N ASP A 103 11.69 -2.10 3.56
CA ASP A 103 11.48 -3.00 4.69
C ASP A 103 10.00 -3.01 5.08
N PHE A 104 9.55 -4.14 5.61
CA PHE A 104 8.25 -4.24 6.27
C PHE A 104 8.39 -3.75 7.72
N ASP A 105 8.02 -2.49 7.97
CA ASP A 105 8.08 -1.88 9.30
C ASP A 105 6.79 -1.07 9.61
N PRO A 106 5.68 -1.76 9.91
CA PRO A 106 4.38 -1.11 10.10
C PRO A 106 4.38 -0.11 11.27
N TYR A 107 5.26 -0.30 12.25
CA TYR A 107 5.31 0.54 13.45
C TYR A 107 6.23 1.74 13.29
N GLY A 108 7.41 1.55 12.67
CA GLY A 108 8.29 2.67 12.32
C GLY A 108 7.68 3.59 11.27
N HIS A 109 6.84 3.05 10.38
CA HIS A 109 6.15 3.81 9.33
C HIS A 109 4.76 4.33 9.73
N ALA A 110 4.32 4.16 10.99
CA ALA A 110 2.95 4.43 11.40
C ALA A 110 2.45 5.84 11.07
N ALA A 111 3.31 6.86 11.25
CA ALA A 111 2.96 8.26 10.96
C ALA A 111 2.73 8.54 9.46
N GLU A 112 3.35 7.75 8.59
CA GLU A 112 3.21 7.88 7.13
C GLU A 112 2.06 7.00 6.60
N LEU A 113 1.73 5.91 7.29
CA LEU A 113 0.67 4.96 6.92
C LEU A 113 -0.75 5.45 7.27
N ASP A 114 -0.94 6.03 8.45
CA ASP A 114 -2.28 6.37 8.95
C ASP A 114 -2.33 7.65 9.77
N GLY A 115 -3.55 8.19 9.88
CA GLY A 115 -3.83 9.45 10.55
C GLY A 115 -3.94 10.63 9.59
N PRO A 116 -4.16 11.83 10.12
CA PRO A 116 -4.45 13.00 9.30
C PRO A 116 -3.29 13.31 8.36
N GLN A 117 -2.05 13.39 8.83
CA GLN A 117 -0.92 13.84 8.01
C GLN A 117 -0.20 12.73 7.24
N ALA A 118 -0.75 11.51 7.23
CA ALA A 118 -0.18 10.37 6.52
C ALA A 118 -0.03 10.64 5.02
N ARG A 119 1.11 10.24 4.46
CA ARG A 119 1.43 10.39 3.03
C ARG A 119 1.09 9.15 2.21
N PHE A 120 0.68 8.05 2.86
CA PHE A 120 0.27 6.82 2.20
C PHE A 120 -0.94 7.02 1.28
N ASN A 121 -0.79 6.61 0.02
CA ASN A 121 -1.76 6.84 -1.05
C ASN A 121 -2.38 5.55 -1.64
N GLY A 122 -2.15 4.38 -1.03
CA GLY A 122 -2.56 3.07 -1.56
C GLY A 122 -4.08 2.78 -1.62
N PHE A 123 -4.92 3.70 -1.14
CA PHE A 123 -6.38 3.66 -1.30
C PHE A 123 -6.89 4.75 -2.28
N ASN A 124 -6.07 5.14 -3.25
CA ASN A 124 -6.31 6.14 -4.31
C ASN A 124 -6.90 7.50 -3.92
N GLY A 125 -6.26 8.54 -4.44
CA GLY A 125 -6.61 9.95 -4.23
C GLY A 125 -6.05 10.50 -2.92
N VAL A 126 -4.73 10.72 -2.86
CA VAL A 126 -3.98 11.44 -1.80
C VAL A 126 -4.23 11.00 -0.34
N GLY A 127 -4.39 9.69 -0.13
CA GLY A 127 -4.50 9.08 1.19
C GLY A 127 -5.92 9.17 1.76
N PRO A 128 -6.13 9.33 3.08
CA PRO A 128 -7.46 9.45 3.68
C PRO A 128 -8.20 10.77 3.29
N ARG A 129 -7.78 11.48 2.23
CA ARG A 129 -8.15 12.88 1.97
C ARG A 129 -8.48 13.13 0.49
N GLY A 130 -9.41 14.04 0.22
CA GLY A 130 -9.65 14.58 -1.13
C GLY A 130 -10.80 13.92 -1.89
N GLN A 131 -11.20 14.55 -3.01
CA GLN A 131 -12.36 14.17 -3.84
C GLN A 131 -12.21 12.82 -4.55
N ARG A 132 -11.04 12.18 -4.42
CA ARG A 132 -10.71 10.91 -5.09
C ARG A 132 -10.42 9.78 -4.11
N ALA A 133 -10.64 10.00 -2.81
CA ALA A 133 -10.49 8.97 -1.78
C ALA A 133 -11.29 7.72 -2.17
N CYS A 134 -10.71 6.52 -2.04
CA CYS A 134 -11.44 5.28 -2.32
C CYS A 134 -12.66 5.17 -1.39
N PRO A 135 -13.89 5.14 -1.94
CA PRO A 135 -15.10 5.01 -1.14
C PRO A 135 -15.16 3.66 -0.41
N GLY A 136 -14.44 2.65 -0.91
CA GLY A 136 -14.34 1.33 -0.32
C GLY A 136 -13.30 1.20 0.81
N ARG A 137 -12.49 2.23 1.12
CA ARG A 137 -11.40 2.13 2.12
C ARG A 137 -11.90 1.62 3.48
N GLY A 138 -13.00 2.21 3.99
CA GLY A 138 -13.56 1.85 5.29
C GLY A 138 -14.04 0.39 5.33
N LEU A 139 -14.81 -0.02 4.32
CA LEU A 139 -15.32 -1.38 4.21
C LEU A 139 -14.18 -2.41 4.06
N ALA A 140 -13.23 -2.14 3.16
CA ALA A 140 -12.09 -3.03 2.93
C ALA A 140 -11.26 -3.21 4.21
N MET A 141 -11.00 -2.13 4.94
CA MET A 141 -10.26 -2.20 6.19
C MET A 141 -11.00 -3.01 7.26
N ALA A 142 -12.32 -2.80 7.42
CA ALA A 142 -13.13 -3.57 8.34
C ALA A 142 -13.12 -5.07 8.01
N ILE A 143 -13.29 -5.42 6.72
CA ILE A 143 -13.22 -6.81 6.26
C ILE A 143 -11.86 -7.42 6.61
N MET A 144 -10.75 -6.73 6.29
CA MET A 144 -9.40 -7.25 6.53
C MET A 144 -9.12 -7.44 8.03
N LEU A 145 -9.50 -6.48 8.88
CA LEU A 145 -9.36 -6.59 10.33
C LEU A 145 -10.15 -7.78 10.88
N HIS A 146 -11.42 -7.91 10.51
CA HIS A 146 -12.26 -9.02 10.97
C HIS A 146 -11.74 -10.38 10.47
N MET A 147 -11.29 -10.46 9.22
CA MET A 147 -10.74 -11.71 8.68
C MET A 147 -9.45 -12.11 9.39
N LEU A 148 -8.54 -11.17 9.65
CA LEU A 148 -7.27 -11.45 10.32
C LEU A 148 -7.49 -11.86 11.78
N ASN A 149 -8.34 -11.16 12.52
CA ASN A 149 -8.68 -11.56 13.89
C ASN A 149 -9.41 -12.92 13.93
N ALA A 150 -10.29 -13.22 12.97
CA ALA A 150 -10.99 -14.50 12.94
C ALA A 150 -10.09 -15.72 12.66
N ILE A 151 -8.90 -15.50 12.08
CA ILE A 151 -7.92 -16.56 11.85
C ILE A 151 -6.83 -16.59 12.93
N ASP A 152 -6.91 -15.74 13.96
CA ASP A 152 -5.98 -15.73 15.08
C ASP A 152 -5.81 -17.17 15.61
N PRO A 153 -4.60 -17.75 15.52
CA PRO A 153 -4.35 -19.11 15.98
C PRO A 153 -4.57 -19.26 17.50
N HIS A 154 -4.52 -18.17 18.26
CA HIS A 154 -4.78 -18.15 19.70
C HIS A 154 -6.27 -18.16 20.04
N GLU A 155 -7.14 -17.72 19.12
CA GLU A 155 -8.60 -17.79 19.24
C GLU A 155 -9.23 -18.96 18.48
N ARG A 156 -8.45 -19.96 18.03
CA ARG A 156 -8.99 -21.22 17.50
C ARG A 156 -9.64 -22.08 18.61
N VAL A 157 -10.70 -21.54 19.18
CA VAL A 157 -11.93 -22.24 19.58
C VAL A 157 -12.68 -22.63 18.29
N PHE A 158 -12.03 -23.42 17.44
CA PHE A 158 -12.74 -24.49 16.74
C PHE A 158 -12.38 -25.79 17.46
N ALA A 159 -12.64 -25.77 18.77
CA ALA A 159 -12.88 -26.96 19.54
C ALA A 159 -14.32 -27.41 19.23
N SER A 160 -14.48 -28.10 18.10
CA SER A 160 -15.48 -29.15 17.88
C SER A 160 -15.15 -29.90 16.59
#